data_AF-V7DBI5-F1
#
_entry.id   AF-V7DBI5-F1
#
_cell.length_a   1.000
_cell.length_b   1.000
_cell.length_c   1.000
_cell.angle_alpha   90.00
_cell.angle_beta   90.00
_cell.angle_gamma   90.00
#
_symmetry.space_group_name_H-M   'P 1'
#
loop_
_entity.id
_entity.type
_entity.pdbx_description
1 polymer ?
#
loop_
_entity_poly.entity_id
_entity_poly.type
_entity_poly.pdbx_seq_one_letter_code
_entity_poly.pdbx_strand_id
1 'polypeptide(L)'
;MRSVTSFFCIFIAAFALTGCKESREDKIDRLFPAEKRIQSGTEQLYKVYAVSYPHIAPLEAKAVIEESFRANETLNRELVQKQWSELNWSDEELEVVARMIQNPANAVSIAGSEDNARRISIKIYETQQQTYTPEVKAKVSELNEKVDEKLRALEAKANS
;
A
#
# COMPACT_ATOMS: atom_id res chain seq x y z
N MET A 1 31.82 -63.02 13.29
CA MET A 1 31.17 -61.86 12.63
C MET A 1 30.27 -61.17 13.66
N ARG A 2 30.52 -59.87 13.86
CA ARG A 2 29.80 -58.77 14.57
C ARG A 2 28.45 -59.14 15.23
N SER A 3 28.32 -59.12 16.56
CA SER A 3 28.07 -57.95 17.46
C SER A 3 26.80 -57.17 17.10
N VAL A 4 25.71 -57.39 17.84
CA VAL A 4 24.52 -56.54 17.85
C VAL A 4 24.43 -55.90 19.23
N THR A 5 24.96 -54.68 19.32
CA THR A 5 24.89 -53.83 20.51
C THR A 5 23.78 -52.81 20.26
N SER A 6 22.89 -52.67 21.24
CA SER A 6 21.84 -51.67 21.34
C SER A 6 22.26 -50.27 20.87
N PHE A 7 21.42 -49.60 20.09
CA PHE A 7 21.43 -48.14 20.04
C PHE A 7 20.00 -47.59 20.05
N PHE A 8 19.67 -47.07 21.21
CA PHE A 8 18.62 -46.12 21.51
C PHE A 8 18.93 -44.85 20.71
N CYS A 9 18.13 -44.52 19.69
CA CYS A 9 18.18 -43.22 19.03
C CYS A 9 16.84 -42.52 19.25
N ILE A 10 16.78 -41.80 20.37
CA ILE A 10 15.82 -40.72 20.60
C ILE A 10 15.99 -39.73 19.44
N PHE A 11 14.97 -39.60 18.59
CA PHE A 11 14.85 -38.46 17.69
C PHE A 11 14.51 -37.22 18.52
N ILE A 12 15.54 -36.48 18.94
CA ILE A 12 15.37 -35.10 19.39
C ILE A 12 15.16 -34.26 18.13
N ALA A 13 13.90 -34.03 17.78
CA ALA A 13 13.52 -33.02 16.80
C ALA A 13 13.77 -31.64 17.43
N ALA A 14 15.00 -31.14 17.29
CA ALA A 14 15.27 -29.73 17.47
C ALA A 14 14.52 -28.96 16.39
N PHE A 15 13.38 -28.37 16.76
CA PHE A 15 12.79 -27.24 16.03
C PHE A 15 13.80 -26.08 16.08
N ALA A 16 14.78 -26.13 15.18
CA ALA A 16 15.40 -24.92 14.71
C ALA A 16 14.30 -24.17 13.97
N LEU A 17 13.74 -23.13 14.61
CA LEU A 17 13.08 -22.04 13.90
C LEU A 17 14.14 -21.43 12.98
N THR A 18 14.29 -22.00 11.79
CA THR A 18 15.02 -21.41 10.69
C THR A 18 14.37 -20.07 10.42
N GLY A 19 15.01 -19.00 10.89
CA GLY A 19 14.61 -17.62 10.62
C GLY A 19 14.67 -17.38 9.13
N CYS A 20 13.58 -17.66 8.43
CA CYS A 20 13.37 -17.18 7.08
C CYS A 20 13.22 -15.67 7.22
N LYS A 21 14.27 -14.92 6.85
CA LYS A 21 14.21 -13.45 6.81
C LYS A 21 13.06 -13.11 5.85
N GLU A 22 12.04 -12.42 6.36
CA GLU A 22 10.92 -11.90 5.56
C GLU A 22 11.49 -11.18 4.33
N SER A 23 10.98 -11.50 3.13
CA SER A 23 11.40 -10.79 1.92
C SER A 23 10.98 -9.32 1.99
N ARG A 24 11.64 -8.46 1.22
CA ARG A 24 11.23 -7.04 1.17
C ARG A 24 9.79 -6.92 0.66
N GLU A 25 9.43 -7.72 -0.34
CA GLU A 25 8.12 -7.68 -0.95
C GLU A 25 7.02 -8.09 0.04
N ASP A 26 7.25 -9.16 0.81
CA ASP A 26 6.32 -9.63 1.84
C ASP A 26 6.17 -8.59 2.95
N LYS A 27 7.28 -7.95 3.35
CA LYS A 27 7.27 -6.87 4.34
C LYS A 27 6.45 -5.68 3.86
N ILE A 28 6.61 -5.26 2.60
CA ILE A 28 5.83 -4.17 2.01
C ILE A 28 4.34 -4.52 1.98
N ASP A 29 3.98 -5.74 1.55
CA ASP A 29 2.58 -6.17 1.49
C ASP A 29 1.94 -6.27 2.89
N ARG A 30 2.72 -6.65 3.92
CA ARG A 30 2.29 -6.62 5.32
C ARG A 30 2.09 -5.20 5.85
N LEU A 31 3.03 -4.30 5.60
CA LEU A 31 3.00 -2.92 6.12
C LEU A 31 1.99 -2.04 5.40
N PHE A 32 1.76 -2.32 4.13
CA PHE A 32 0.78 -1.67 3.28
C PHE A 32 -0.14 -2.76 2.71
N PRO A 33 -1.19 -3.18 3.42
CA PRO A 33 -2.14 -4.15 2.87
C PRO A 33 -2.97 -3.55 1.74
N ALA A 34 -3.22 -4.31 0.67
CA ALA A 34 -4.01 -3.89 -0.49
C ALA A 34 -5.37 -3.29 -0.09
N GLU A 35 -6.14 -4.01 0.72
CA GLU A 35 -7.47 -3.56 1.16
C GLU A 35 -7.42 -2.21 1.89
N LYS A 36 -6.41 -1.97 2.73
CA LYS A 36 -6.26 -0.69 3.43
C LYS A 36 -5.91 0.45 2.47
N ARG A 37 -5.11 0.18 1.44
CA ARG A 37 -4.79 1.17 0.40
C ARG A 37 -6.00 1.49 -0.46
N ILE A 38 -6.75 0.47 -0.87
CA ILE A 38 -7.98 0.63 -1.66
C ILE A 38 -8.99 1.46 -0.86
N GLN A 39 -9.20 1.12 0.42
CA GLN A 39 -10.12 1.86 1.28
C GLN A 39 -9.69 3.33 1.45
N SER A 40 -8.43 3.58 1.82
CA SER A 40 -7.96 4.96 2.05
C SER A 40 -7.91 5.79 0.77
N GLY A 41 -7.47 5.18 -0.34
CA GLY A 41 -7.48 5.79 -1.67
C GLY A 41 -8.89 6.13 -2.15
N THR A 42 -9.85 5.23 -1.91
CA THR A 42 -11.27 5.45 -2.24
C THR A 42 -11.83 6.63 -1.47
N GLU A 43 -11.58 6.72 -0.15
CA GLU A 43 -12.03 7.85 0.67
C GLU A 43 -11.40 9.18 0.24
N GLN A 44 -10.11 9.19 -0.12
CA GLN A 44 -9.44 10.40 -0.59
C GLN A 44 -9.96 10.85 -1.95
N LEU A 45 -10.08 9.94 -2.90
CA LEU A 45 -10.51 10.27 -4.25
C LEU A 45 -12.00 10.64 -4.28
N TYR A 46 -12.83 10.02 -3.43
CA TYR A 46 -14.23 10.40 -3.24
C TYR A 46 -14.36 11.86 -2.78
N LYS A 47 -13.53 12.32 -1.84
CA LYS A 47 -13.56 13.73 -1.40
C LYS A 47 -13.29 14.72 -2.53
N VAL A 48 -12.49 14.32 -3.52
CA VAL A 48 -12.20 15.13 -4.71
C VAL A 48 -13.41 15.13 -5.65
N TYR A 49 -13.95 13.96 -5.98
CA TYR A 49 -15.04 13.84 -6.94
C TYR A 49 -16.41 14.27 -6.43
N ALA A 50 -16.68 14.16 -5.13
CA ALA A 50 -17.97 14.53 -4.54
C ALA A 50 -18.33 16.02 -4.76
N VAL A 51 -17.33 16.87 -4.99
CA VAL A 51 -17.54 18.28 -5.34
C VAL A 51 -18.10 18.43 -6.76
N SER A 52 -17.62 17.61 -7.70
CA SER A 52 -18.02 17.65 -9.11
C SER A 52 -19.33 16.90 -9.40
N TYR A 53 -19.69 15.93 -8.55
CA TYR A 53 -20.84 15.06 -8.73
C TYR A 53 -21.73 15.01 -7.47
N PRO A 54 -22.42 16.11 -7.14
CA PRO A 54 -23.09 16.27 -5.86
C PRO A 54 -24.41 15.47 -5.73
N HIS A 55 -24.97 14.94 -6.81
CA HIS A 55 -26.26 14.24 -6.78
C HIS A 55 -26.11 12.70 -6.74
N ILE A 56 -24.91 12.17 -7.01
CA ILE A 56 -24.64 10.73 -6.86
C ILE A 56 -24.69 10.34 -5.38
N ALA A 57 -25.32 9.20 -5.08
CA ALA A 57 -25.27 8.64 -3.74
C ALA A 57 -23.81 8.30 -3.34
N PRO A 58 -23.35 8.65 -2.12
CA PRO A 58 -21.96 8.42 -1.70
C PRO A 58 -21.46 6.99 -1.88
N LEU A 59 -22.32 6.00 -1.64
CA LEU A 59 -21.98 4.58 -1.80
C LEU A 59 -21.73 4.19 -3.26
N GLU A 60 -22.49 4.75 -4.20
CA GLU A 60 -22.33 4.46 -5.63
C GLU A 60 -21.04 5.08 -6.18
N ALA A 61 -20.75 6.33 -5.80
CA ALA A 61 -19.51 6.99 -6.19
C ALA A 61 -18.27 6.25 -5.65
N LYS A 62 -18.31 5.83 -4.38
CA LYS A 62 -17.23 5.04 -3.77
C LYS A 62 -17.07 3.68 -4.43
N ALA A 63 -18.16 3.00 -4.81
CA ALA A 63 -18.10 1.72 -5.49
C ALA A 63 -17.39 1.81 -6.86
N VAL A 64 -17.67 2.85 -7.65
CA VAL A 64 -16.97 3.10 -8.94
C VAL A 64 -15.47 3.32 -8.73
N ILE A 65 -15.12 4.12 -7.72
CA ILE A 65 -13.72 4.40 -7.39
C ILE A 65 -13.01 3.12 -6.93
N GLU A 66 -13.63 2.35 -6.03
CA GLU A 66 -13.09 1.10 -5.51
C GLU A 66 -12.90 0.06 -6.63
N GLU A 67 -13.87 -0.07 -7.53
CA GLU A 67 -13.78 -0.93 -8.70
C GLU A 67 -12.54 -0.59 -9.55
N SER A 68 -12.27 0.71 -9.77
CA SER A 68 -11.08 1.15 -10.50
C SER A 68 -9.78 0.78 -9.78
N PHE A 69 -9.70 0.96 -8.47
CA PHE A 69 -8.54 0.52 -7.69
C PHE A 69 -8.32 -0.99 -7.81
N ARG A 70 -9.39 -1.79 -7.68
CA ARG A 70 -9.32 -3.27 -7.77
C ARG A 70 -8.92 -3.74 -9.17
N ALA A 71 -9.50 -3.14 -10.23
CA ALA A 71 -9.15 -3.45 -11.62
C ALA A 71 -7.67 -3.19 -11.93
N ASN A 72 -7.04 -2.28 -11.18
CA ASN A 72 -5.64 -1.87 -11.37
C ASN A 72 -4.72 -2.29 -10.23
N GLU A 73 -5.13 -3.27 -9.41
CA GLU A 73 -4.36 -3.64 -8.21
C GLU A 73 -2.95 -4.13 -8.54
N THR A 74 -2.74 -4.75 -9.70
CA THR A 74 -1.39 -5.15 -10.14
C THR A 74 -0.48 -3.93 -10.30
N LEU A 75 -0.93 -2.90 -11.03
CA LEU A 75 -0.19 -1.65 -11.18
C LEU A 75 0.01 -0.96 -9.83
N ASN A 76 -1.03 -0.90 -8.99
CA ASN A 76 -0.93 -0.29 -7.67
C ASN A 76 0.11 -0.99 -6.79
N ARG A 77 0.10 -2.33 -6.78
CA ARG A 77 1.07 -3.13 -6.05
C ARG A 77 2.49 -2.89 -6.57
N GLU A 78 2.71 -2.87 -7.88
CA GLU A 78 4.02 -2.58 -8.48
C GLU A 78 4.54 -1.20 -8.06
N LEU A 79 3.69 -0.17 -8.06
CA LEU A 79 4.06 1.17 -7.63
C LEU A 79 4.42 1.22 -6.14
N VAL A 80 3.63 0.55 -5.30
CA VAL A 80 3.89 0.44 -3.84
C VAL A 80 5.22 -0.29 -3.60
N GLN A 81 5.45 -1.42 -4.27
CA GLN A 81 6.68 -2.20 -4.16
C GLN A 81 7.90 -1.37 -4.57
N LYS A 82 7.79 -0.61 -5.67
CA LYS A 82 8.86 0.30 -6.12
C LYS A 82 9.11 1.43 -5.12
N GLN A 83 8.06 2.10 -4.66
CA GLN A 83 8.16 3.24 -3.75
C GLN A 83 8.84 2.85 -2.43
N TRP A 84 8.53 1.68 -1.89
CA TRP A 84 8.99 1.21 -0.58
C TRP A 84 10.16 0.21 -0.63
N SER A 85 10.76 0.04 -1.82
CA SER A 85 11.88 -0.87 -2.06
C SER A 85 13.14 -0.53 -1.24
N GLU A 86 14.07 -1.49 -1.15
CA GLU A 86 15.38 -1.34 -0.49
C GLU A 86 16.23 -0.22 -1.09
N LEU A 87 16.01 0.13 -2.37
CA LEU A 87 16.70 1.25 -3.02
C LEU A 87 16.34 2.60 -2.38
N ASN A 88 15.13 2.70 -1.83
CA ASN A 88 14.62 3.93 -1.27
C ASN A 88 14.64 3.92 0.27
N TRP A 89 14.44 2.77 0.92
CA TRP A 89 14.21 2.71 2.37
C TRP A 89 14.95 1.54 3.02
N SER A 90 15.68 1.82 4.12
CA SER A 90 16.13 0.74 5.01
C SER A 90 14.93 0.03 5.65
N ASP A 91 15.15 -1.17 6.20
CA ASP A 91 14.10 -1.91 6.90
C ASP A 91 13.55 -1.11 8.10
N GLU A 92 14.43 -0.43 8.84
CA GLU A 92 14.07 0.39 10.00
C GLU A 92 13.31 1.64 9.59
N GLU A 93 13.75 2.32 8.53
CA GLU A 93 13.05 3.50 8.00
C GLU A 93 11.66 3.11 7.48
N LEU A 94 11.54 1.93 6.84
CA LEU A 94 10.27 1.42 6.32
C LEU A 94 9.22 1.19 7.42
N GLU A 95 9.63 0.63 8.55
CA GLU A 95 8.75 0.42 9.71
C GLU A 95 8.35 1.74 10.39
N VAL A 96 9.25 2.73 10.43
CA VAL A 96 8.92 4.07 10.94
C VAL A 96 7.91 4.76 10.02
N VAL A 97 8.16 4.78 8.71
CA VAL A 97 7.28 5.48 7.75
C VAL A 97 5.91 4.81 7.64
N ALA A 98 5.84 3.48 7.68
CA ALA A 98 4.56 2.76 7.70
C ALA A 98 3.72 3.17 8.92
N ARG A 99 4.32 3.26 10.10
CA ARG A 99 3.64 3.73 11.32
C ARG A 99 3.20 5.19 11.22
N MET A 100 4.03 6.07 10.63
CA MET A 100 3.67 7.48 10.41
C MET A 100 2.48 7.61 9.46
N ILE A 101 2.44 6.85 8.35
CA ILE A 101 1.33 6.87 7.39
C ILE A 101 0.03 6.36 8.02
N GLN A 102 0.12 5.32 8.85
CA GLN A 102 -1.05 4.76 9.54
C GLN A 102 -1.56 5.67 10.66
N ASN A 103 -0.69 6.50 11.27
CA ASN A 103 -1.03 7.38 12.39
C ASN A 103 -0.46 8.80 12.20
N PRO A 104 -0.96 9.57 11.22
CA PRO A 104 -0.38 10.87 10.86
C PRO A 104 -0.42 11.88 12.01
N ALA A 105 -1.43 11.81 12.89
CA ALA A 105 -1.53 12.66 14.08
C ALA A 105 -0.37 12.45 15.06
N ASN A 106 0.26 11.27 15.05
CA ASN A 106 1.36 10.91 15.94
C ASN A 106 2.71 10.90 15.21
N ALA A 107 2.79 11.41 13.98
CA ALA A 107 3.97 11.29 13.13
C ALA A 107 5.26 11.85 13.78
N VAL A 108 5.17 12.97 14.49
CA VAL A 108 6.32 13.56 15.23
C VAL A 108 6.80 12.65 16.34
N SER A 109 5.88 12.09 17.13
CA SER A 109 6.22 11.16 18.21
C SER A 109 6.85 9.87 17.65
N ILE A 110 6.31 9.35 16.55
CA ILE A 110 6.82 8.13 15.88
C ILE A 110 8.22 8.37 15.30
N ALA A 111 8.47 9.54 14.72
CA ALA A 111 9.77 9.93 14.17
C ALA A 111 10.80 10.36 15.23
N GLY A 112 10.36 10.54 16.49
CA GLY A 112 11.17 10.96 17.63
C GLY A 112 11.47 12.47 17.69
N SER A 113 11.29 13.21 16.61
CA SER A 113 11.45 14.67 16.56
C SER A 113 10.72 15.27 15.36
N GLU A 114 10.46 16.59 15.41
CA GLU A 114 9.87 17.32 14.28
C GLU A 114 10.78 17.30 13.05
N ASP A 115 12.08 17.45 13.24
CA ASP A 115 13.05 17.46 12.14
C ASP A 115 13.10 16.11 11.42
N ASN A 116 13.05 15.00 12.17
CA ASN A 116 12.98 13.68 11.58
C ASN A 116 11.65 13.45 10.85
N ALA A 117 10.53 13.87 11.44
CA ALA A 117 9.22 13.74 10.78
C ALA A 117 9.18 14.52 9.46
N ARG A 118 9.77 15.72 9.44
CA ARG A 118 9.92 16.56 8.23
C ARG A 118 10.80 15.87 7.19
N ARG A 119 11.98 15.39 7.59
CA ARG A 119 12.92 14.68 6.70
C ARG A 119 12.24 13.46 6.05
N ILE A 120 11.55 12.65 6.84
CA ILE A 120 10.84 11.47 6.34
C ILE A 120 9.74 11.88 5.37
N SER A 121 8.93 12.90 5.71
CA SER A 121 7.85 13.39 4.85
C SER A 121 8.37 13.89 3.49
N ILE A 122 9.50 14.60 3.48
CA ILE A 122 10.17 15.04 2.24
C ILE A 122 10.59 13.82 1.41
N LYS A 123 11.23 12.83 2.03
CA LYS A 123 11.66 11.60 1.35
C LYS A 123 10.48 10.80 0.78
N ILE A 124 9.33 10.74 1.48
CA ILE A 124 8.09 10.14 0.95
C ILE A 124 7.69 10.83 -0.36
N TYR A 125 7.66 12.16 -0.35
CA TYR A 125 7.29 12.94 -1.53
C TYR A 125 8.27 12.75 -2.69
N GLU A 126 9.57 12.81 -2.43
CA GLU A 126 10.61 12.61 -3.46
C GLU A 126 10.53 11.20 -4.09
N THR A 127 10.41 10.16 -3.26
CA THR A 127 10.31 8.77 -3.74
C THR A 127 9.01 8.52 -4.50
N GLN A 128 7.91 9.17 -4.12
CA GLN A 128 6.66 9.13 -4.89
C GLN A 128 6.85 9.75 -6.27
N GLN A 129 7.50 10.92 -6.38
CA GLN A 129 7.72 11.58 -7.67
C GLN A 129 8.65 10.78 -8.59
N GLN A 130 9.65 10.10 -8.02
CA GLN A 130 10.52 9.17 -8.78
C GLN A 130 9.77 7.90 -9.23
N THR A 131 8.77 7.47 -8.46
CA THR A 131 7.96 6.29 -8.78
C THR A 131 6.98 6.59 -9.91
N TYR A 132 6.35 7.77 -9.90
CA TYR A 132 5.39 8.23 -10.91
C TYR A 132 6.10 8.83 -12.15
N THR A 133 6.63 7.94 -12.99
CA THR A 133 7.19 8.33 -14.30
C THR A 133 6.10 8.91 -15.23
N PRO A 134 6.46 9.61 -16.33
CA PRO A 134 5.49 10.10 -17.29
C PRO A 134 4.52 9.01 -17.80
N GLU A 135 5.01 7.79 -18.00
CA GLU A 135 4.20 6.64 -18.44
C GLU A 135 3.21 6.22 -17.36
N VAL A 136 3.64 6.19 -16.09
CA VAL A 136 2.75 5.89 -14.96
C VAL A 136 1.68 6.98 -14.82
N LYS A 137 2.08 8.25 -14.94
CA LYS A 137 1.15 9.40 -14.89
C LYS A 137 0.11 9.32 -16.00
N ALA A 138 0.52 8.96 -17.23
CA ALA A 138 -0.40 8.77 -18.34
C ALA A 138 -1.41 7.64 -18.07
N LYS A 139 -0.93 6.48 -17.58
CA LYS A 139 -1.81 5.36 -17.19
C LYS A 139 -2.81 5.77 -16.11
N VAL A 140 -2.34 6.45 -15.05
CA VAL A 140 -3.23 6.93 -13.97
C VAL A 140 -4.24 7.96 -14.49
N SER A 141 -3.86 8.82 -15.44
CA SER A 141 -4.79 9.75 -16.09
C SER A 141 -5.90 9.00 -16.82
N GLU A 142 -5.57 8.00 -17.64
CA GLU A 142 -6.55 7.18 -18.36
C GLU A 142 -7.53 6.47 -17.39
N LEU A 143 -7.02 6.00 -16.26
CA LEU A 143 -7.86 5.37 -15.22
C LEU A 143 -8.80 6.37 -14.55
N ASN A 144 -8.31 7.57 -14.27
CA ASN A 144 -9.13 8.65 -13.70
C ASN A 144 -10.19 9.12 -14.69
N GLU A 145 -9.88 9.17 -15.99
CA GLU A 145 -10.86 9.48 -17.04
C GLU A 145 -11.99 8.46 -17.08
N LYS A 146 -11.68 7.15 -16.96
CA LYS A 146 -12.71 6.08 -16.90
C LYS A 146 -13.58 6.18 -15.65
N VAL A 147 -12.99 6.50 -14.49
CA VAL A 147 -13.76 6.77 -13.26
C VAL A 147 -14.68 7.96 -13.48
N ASP A 148 -14.14 9.04 -14.03
CA ASP A 148 -14.87 10.27 -14.29
C ASP A 148 -16.06 10.05 -15.25
N GLU A 149 -15.87 9.31 -16.34
CA GLU A 149 -16.95 8.92 -17.26
C GLU A 149 -18.08 8.13 -16.57
N LYS A 150 -17.71 7.14 -15.75
CA LYS A 150 -18.69 6.36 -14.96
C LYS A 150 -19.46 7.24 -13.98
N LEU A 151 -18.77 8.14 -13.29
CA LEU A 151 -19.41 9.08 -12.37
C LEU A 151 -20.34 10.06 -13.09
N ARG A 152 -19.93 10.63 -14.24
CA ARG A 152 -20.81 11.48 -15.07
C ARG A 152 -22.11 10.77 -15.47
N ALA A 153 -22.02 9.50 -15.85
CA ALA A 153 -23.21 8.72 -16.21
C ALA A 153 -24.16 8.52 -15.02
N LEU A 154 -23.62 8.27 -13.83
CA LEU A 154 -24.41 8.18 -12.60
C LEU A 154 -25.03 9.52 -12.21
N GLU A 155 -24.28 10.62 -12.31
CA GLU A 155 -24.77 11.98 -12.03
C GLU A 155 -25.92 12.35 -12.98
N ALA A 156 -25.81 12.04 -14.26
CA ALA A 156 -26.86 12.29 -15.24
C ALA A 156 -28.15 11.52 -14.91
N LYS A 157 -28.02 10.27 -14.43
CA LYS A 157 -29.15 9.44 -13.99
C LYS A 157 -29.76 9.93 -12.67
N ALA A 158 -28.95 10.45 -11.75
CA ALA A 158 -29.43 11.00 -10.49
C ALA A 158 -30.20 12.33 -10.67
N ASN A 159 -29.88 13.08 -11.74
CA ASN A 159 -30.52 14.35 -12.09
C ASN A 159 -31.73 14.22 -13.03
N SER A 160 -32.01 13.03 -13.56
CA SER A 160 -33.16 12.75 -14.43
C SER A 160 -34.39 12.31 -13.65
#